data_AF-A0A1I1M8W4-F1
#
_entry.id   AF-A0A1I1M8W4-F1
#
_cell.length_a   1.000
_cell.length_b   1.000
_cell.length_c   1.000
_cell.angle_alpha   90.00
_cell.angle_beta   90.00
_cell.angle_gamma   90.00
#
_symmetry.space_group_name_H-M   'P 1'
#
loop_
_entity.id
_entity.type
_entity.pdbx_description
1 polymer ?
#
loop_
_entity_poly.entity_id
_entity_poly.type
_entity_poly.pdbx_seq_one_letter_code
_entity_poly.pdbx_strand_id
1 'polypeptide(L)' 'MAGSLLKHKLIDRLVLKVNPIIVGEGISLFGSVKPCLKLKLLDMKQYSNGVIKSTYNIIYI' A
#
# COMPACT_ATOMS: atom_id res chain seq x y z
N MET A 1 -3.22 13.48 -4.15
CA MET A 1 -4.50 12.80 -4.48
C MET A 1 -4.68 11.50 -3.70
N ALA A 2 -3.81 10.48 -3.82
CA ALA A 2 -3.96 9.20 -3.13
C ALA A 2 -4.15 9.30 -1.60
N GLY A 3 -3.34 10.13 -0.92
CA GLY A 3 -3.51 10.36 0.52
C GLY A 3 -4.86 10.98 0.90
N SER A 4 -5.44 11.83 0.05
CA SER A 4 -6.77 12.41 0.29
C SER A 4 -7.88 11.37 0.18
N LEU A 5 -7.83 10.50 -0.84
CA LEU A 5 -8.79 9.40 -0.99
C LEU A 5 -8.73 8.45 0.20
N LEU A 6 -7.52 8.11 0.65
CA LEU A 6 -7.32 7.29 1.83
C LEU A 6 -7.89 7.94 3.10
N LYS A 7 -7.65 9.25 3.28
CA LYS A 7 -8.18 10.02 4.42
C LYS A 7 -9.71 10.04 4.46
N HIS A 8 -10.36 10.12 3.30
CA HIS A 8 -11.82 10.11 3.19
C HIS A 8 -12.43 8.71 3.08
N LYS A 9 -11.64 7.66 3.36
CA LYS A 9 -12.08 6.25 3.33
C LYS A 9 -12.61 5.78 1.96
N LEU A 10 -12.03 6.30 0.87
CA LEU A 10 -12.45 6.02 -0.51
C LEU A 10 -11.54 4.98 -1.22
N ILE A 11 -10.75 4.22 -0.45
CA ILE A 11 -9.88 3.17 -0.99
C ILE A 11 -10.22 1.86 -0.28
N ASP A 12 -10.95 0.97 -0.95
CA ASP A 12 -11.34 -0.31 -0.36
C ASP A 12 -10.23 -1.36 -0.45
N ARG A 13 -9.44 -1.29 -1.54
CA ARG A 13 -8.43 -2.29 -1.87
C ARG A 13 -7.09 -1.67 -2.22
N LEU A 14 -6.04 -2.22 -1.64
CA LEU A 14 -4.66 -1.83 -1.87
C LEU A 14 -3.91 -2.95 -2.59
N VAL A 15 -3.41 -2.67 -3.80
CA VAL A 15 -2.51 -3.57 -4.52
C VAL A 15 -1.12 -2.95 -4.53
N LEU A 16 -0.20 -3.52 -3.78
CA LEU A 16 1.17 -3.03 -3.65
C LEU A 16 2.12 -3.86 -4.48
N LYS A 17 3.02 -3.20 -5.22
CA LYS A 17 4.16 -3.83 -5.90
C LYS A 17 5.45 -3.37 -5.22
N VAL A 18 5.93 -4.18 -4.29
CA VAL A 18 7.11 -3.89 -3.47
C VAL A 18 8.36 -4.34 -4.23
N ASN A 19 9.28 -3.41 -4.48
CA ASN A 19 10.56 -3.67 -5.11
C ASN A 19 11.63 -3.96 -4.05
N PRO A 20 12.59 -4.87 -4.29
CA PRO A 20 13.62 -5.24 -3.32
C PRO A 20 14.76 -4.21 -3.25
N ILE A 21 14.42 -2.95 -2.95
CA ILE A 21 15.36 -1.83 -2.84
C ILE A 21 15.02 -0.94 -1.63
N ILE A 22 16.04 -0.29 -1.08
CA ILE A 22 15.90 0.79 -0.09
C ILE A 22 16.20 2.10 -0.81
N VAL A 23 15.20 2.97 -0.91
CA VAL A 23 15.29 4.20 -1.72
C VAL A 23 16.01 5.34 -0.97
N GLY A 24 16.02 5.33 0.37
CA GLY A 24 16.57 6.40 1.19
C GLY A 24 15.63 7.61 1.25
N GLU A 25 15.55 8.37 0.16
CA GLU A 25 14.70 9.57 0.04
C GLU A 25 13.79 9.49 -1.18
N GLY A 26 12.54 9.92 -1.04
CA GLY A 26 11.59 9.89 -2.15
C GLY A 26 10.19 10.36 -1.76
N ILE A 27 9.26 10.20 -2.70
CA ILE A 27 7.87 10.61 -2.52
C ILE A 27 7.10 9.51 -1.78
N SER A 28 6.55 9.85 -0.60
CA SER A 28 5.67 8.95 0.17
C SER A 28 4.40 8.59 -0.62
N LEU A 29 4.02 7.31 -0.59
CA LEU A 29 2.86 6.76 -1.31
C LEU A 29 1.54 7.52 -1.02
N PHE A 30 1.36 7.97 0.22
CA PHE A 30 0.17 8.72 0.65
C PHE A 30 0.51 10.15 1.10
N GLY A 31 1.67 10.67 0.68
CA GLY A 31 2.14 12.00 1.04
C GLY A 31 2.32 12.16 2.55
N SER A 32 1.75 13.24 3.11
CA SER A 32 1.79 13.55 4.55
C SER A 32 0.79 12.73 5.38
N VAL A 33 -0.13 11.99 4.75
CA VAL A 33 -1.12 11.18 5.45
C VAL A 33 -0.44 9.90 5.94
N LYS A 34 -0.45 9.69 7.27
CA LYS A 34 0.13 8.53 7.95
C LYS A 34 -0.94 7.80 8.77
N PRO A 35 -1.87 7.09 8.12
CA PRO A 35 -2.95 6.42 8.82
C PRO A 35 -2.44 5.09 9.39
N CYS A 36 -2.85 4.77 10.61
CA CYS A 36 -2.76 3.40 11.11
C CYS A 36 -3.92 2.61 10.47
N LEU A 37 -3.61 1.84 9.43
CA LEU A 37 -4.61 1.06 8.70
C LEU A 37 -4.59 -0.38 9.17
N LYS A 38 -5.79 -0.93 9.45
CA LYS A 38 -5.97 -2.37 9.58
C LYS A 38 -6.14 -2.96 8.17
N LEU A 39 -5.23 -3.85 7.79
CA LEU A 39 -5.23 -4.50 6.47
C LEU A 39 -5.51 -5.99 6.60
N LYS A 40 -6.29 -6.55 5.68
CA LYS A 40 -6.46 -8.00 5.50
C LYS A 40 -5.79 -8.42 4.20
N LEU A 41 -4.74 -9.23 4.28
CA LEU A 41 -4.09 -9.82 3.11
C LEU A 41 -5.06 -10.77 2.41
N LEU A 42 -5.24 -10.56 1.10
CA LEU A 42 -6.07 -11.40 0.25
C LEU A 42 -5.25 -12.29 -0.68
N ASP A 43 -4.17 -11.73 -1.24
CA ASP A 43 -3.31 -12.43 -2.21
C ASP A 43 -1.89 -11.90 -2.12
N MET A 44 -0.92 -12.77 -2.39
CA MET A 44 0.49 -12.42 -2.49
C MET A 44 1.15 -13.22 -3.60
N LYS A 45 1.73 -12.51 -4.56
CA LYS A 45 2.52 -13.10 -5.64
C LYS A 45 3.96 -12.61 -5.56
N GLN A 46 4.89 -13.55 -5.48
CA GLN A 46 6.31 -13.27 -5.63
C GLN A 46 6.74 -13.50 -7.08
N TYR A 47 7.55 -12.59 -7.62
CA TYR A 47 8.14 -12.71 -8.95
C TYR A 47 9.60 -13.14 -8.82
N SER A 48 10.14 -13.78 -9.86
CA SER A 48 11.53 -14.28 -9.89
C SER A 48 12.59 -13.19 -9.71
N ASN A 49 12.26 -11.93 -10.00
CA ASN A 49 13.13 -10.77 -9.79
C ASN A 49 13.05 -10.18 -8.37
N GLY A 50 12.44 -10.89 -7.42
CA GLY A 50 12.33 -10.46 -6.02
C GLY A 50 11.22 -9.45 -5.75
N VAL A 51 10.49 -8.98 -6.77
CA VAL A 51 9.32 -8.12 -6.57
C VAL A 51 8.19 -8.93 -5.91
N ILE A 52 7.49 -8.30 -4.97
CA ILE A 52 6.30 -8.87 -4.33
C ILE A 52 5.09 -8.03 -4.69
N LYS A 53 4.05 -8.65 -5.26
CA LYS A 53 2.74 -8.03 -5.43
C LYS A 53 1.78 -8.57 -4.38
N SER A 54 1.37 -7.73 -3.44
CA SER A 54 0.39 -8.08 -2.41
C SER A 54 -0.90 -7.30 -2.58
N THR A 55 -2.03 -7.97 -2.34
CA THR A 55 -3.38 -7.39 -2.40
C THR A 55 -4.00 -7.44 -1.02
N TYR A 56 -4.46 -6.30 -0.52
CA TYR A 56 -5.11 -6.17 0.79
C TYR A 56 -6.46 -5.49 0.68
N ASN A 57 -7.42 -5.91 1.49
CA ASN A 57 -8.56 -5.07 1.82
C ASN A 57 -8.24 -4.17 3.01
N ILE A 58 -8.74 -2.93 2.96
CA ILE A 58 -8.69 -2.00 4.08
C ILE A 58 -9.90 -2.25 4.97
N ILE A 59 -9.67 -2.41 6.28
CA ILE A 59 -10.72 -2.51 7.29
C ILE A 59 -10.75 -1.16 8.00
N TYR A 60 -11.72 -0.33 7.64
CA TYR A 60 -11.96 0.92 8.35
C TYR A 60 -12.65 0.65 9.69
N ILE A 61 -12.09 1.22 10.76
CA ILE A 61 -12.68 1.28 12.10
C ILE A 61 -13.39 2.63 12.24
#